data_AF-A0A7W6WUM2-F1
#
_entry.id   AF-A0A7W6WUM2-F1
#
_cell.length_a   1.000
_cell.length_b   1.000
_cell.length_c   1.000
_cell.angle_alpha   90.00
_cell.angle_beta   90.00
_cell.angle_gamma   90.00
#
_symmetry.space_group_name_H-M   'P 1'
#
loop_
_entity.id
_entity.type
_entity.pdbx_description
1 polymer ?
#
loop_
_entity_poly.entity_id
_entity_poly.type
_entity_poly.pdbx_seq_one_letter_code
_entity_poly.pdbx_strand_id
1 'polypeptide(L)'
;MEKFGPWVCPGVIDVGQLMDVVARDVAKAKANSREHVLWLFEGIKAAHAAWLKGHNLSGKALRRAGTPFSEAYDDVERWLAETAPPKPKRPKRGFVYVIGMVEDATAVKIGFATDVDDRRSTLQTSSHHTLKVLAVIKGTPAIEKELHRKFATDHIRGEWFRRTQAIEAFIAEVGNPL
;
A
#
# COMPACT_ATOMS: atom_id res chain seq x y z
N MET A 1 19.84 -28.67 38.23
CA MET A 1 18.93 -27.61 37.73
C MET A 1 18.51 -27.99 36.33
N GLU A 2 17.43 -28.73 36.17
CA GLU A 2 16.78 -28.94 34.86
C GLU A 2 15.48 -28.14 34.90
N LYS A 3 15.47 -26.96 34.28
CA LYS A 3 14.30 -26.08 34.34
C LYS A 3 13.17 -26.51 33.39
N PHE A 4 13.41 -27.41 32.43
CA PHE A 4 12.41 -27.82 31.46
C PHE A 4 12.70 -29.25 30.97
N GLY A 5 11.92 -30.24 31.43
CA GLY A 5 11.97 -31.64 30.95
C GLY A 5 11.46 -31.82 29.50
N PRO A 6 11.47 -33.04 28.94
CA PRO A 6 11.23 -33.28 27.51
C PRO A 6 9.75 -33.08 27.16
N TRP A 7 9.45 -32.03 26.39
CA TRP A 7 8.10 -31.78 25.88
C TRP A 7 7.91 -32.52 24.56
N VAL A 8 6.99 -33.49 24.54
CA VAL A 8 6.70 -34.33 23.37
C VAL A 8 5.45 -33.80 22.68
N CYS A 9 5.61 -33.32 21.44
CA CYS A 9 4.49 -33.18 20.50
C CYS A 9 4.24 -34.57 19.88
N PRO A 10 3.00 -35.01 19.62
CA PRO A 10 2.76 -36.32 19.01
C PRO A 10 3.50 -36.44 17.67
N GLY A 11 4.50 -37.32 17.60
CA GLY A 11 5.36 -37.52 16.42
C GLY A 11 6.70 -36.74 16.40
N VAL A 12 6.99 -35.92 17.42
CA VAL A 12 8.27 -35.21 17.57
C VAL A 12 8.82 -35.47 18.98
N ILE A 13 10.00 -36.09 19.07
CA ILE A 13 10.51 -36.76 20.28
C ILE A 13 10.90 -35.75 21.38
N ASP A 14 11.25 -34.52 20.99
CA ASP A 14 11.49 -33.40 21.90
C ASP A 14 11.32 -32.03 21.20
N VAL A 15 11.26 -30.95 21.98
CA VAL A 15 11.17 -29.57 21.46
C VAL A 15 12.33 -29.22 20.55
N GLY A 16 13.53 -29.75 20.78
CA GLY A 16 14.70 -29.50 19.93
C GLY A 16 14.45 -29.98 18.50
N GLN A 17 13.93 -31.19 18.32
CA GLN A 17 13.56 -31.73 17.01
C GLN A 17 12.46 -30.90 16.32
N LEU A 18 11.50 -30.38 17.08
CA LEU A 18 10.48 -29.47 16.55
C LEU A 18 11.13 -28.17 16.07
N MET A 19 12.05 -27.60 16.85
CA MET A 19 12.77 -26.38 16.49
C MET A 19 13.63 -26.58 15.25
N ASP A 20 14.29 -27.73 15.10
CA ASP A 20 15.08 -28.06 13.92
C ASP A 20 14.22 -28.19 12.66
N VAL A 21 13.04 -28.79 12.77
CA VAL A 21 12.07 -28.86 11.67
C VAL A 21 11.61 -27.46 11.29
N VAL A 22 11.20 -26.64 12.25
CA VAL A 22 10.77 -25.25 12.02
C VAL A 22 11.89 -24.43 11.39
N ALA A 23 13.11 -24.50 11.92
CA ALA A 23 14.26 -23.76 11.40
C ALA A 23 14.60 -24.16 9.96
N ARG A 24 14.64 -25.47 9.65
CA ARG A 24 14.89 -25.97 8.29
C ARG A 24 13.80 -25.53 7.32
N ASP A 25 12.54 -25.68 7.69
CA ASP A 25 11.42 -25.40 6.79
C ASP A 25 11.24 -23.89 6.57
N VAL A 26 11.48 -23.08 7.60
CA VAL A 26 11.56 -21.62 7.47
C VAL A 26 12.71 -21.23 6.55
N ALA A 27 13.91 -21.83 6.68
CA ALA A 27 15.03 -21.53 5.80
C ALA A 27 14.72 -21.84 4.33
N LYS A 28 14.07 -22.98 4.06
CA LYS A 28 13.58 -23.32 2.71
C LYS A 28 12.51 -22.34 2.24
N ALA A 29 11.56 -21.97 3.10
CA ALA A 29 10.50 -21.02 2.75
C ALA A 29 11.06 -19.62 2.45
N LYS A 30 12.06 -19.15 3.21
CA LYS A 30 12.77 -17.88 2.96
C LYS A 30 13.45 -17.86 1.59
N ALA A 31 13.93 -18.99 1.09
CA ALA A 31 14.51 -19.10 -0.24
C ALA A 31 13.47 -19.06 -1.38
N ASN A 32 12.20 -19.32 -1.08
CA ASN A 32 11.11 -19.30 -2.05
C ASN A 32 10.47 -17.91 -2.17
N SER A 33 9.73 -17.50 -1.13
CA SER A 33 9.07 -16.20 -1.09
C SER A 33 8.61 -15.84 0.32
N ARG A 34 8.36 -14.54 0.54
CA ARG A 34 7.81 -14.06 1.80
C ARG A 34 6.42 -14.62 2.10
N GLU A 35 5.60 -14.80 1.07
CA GLU A 35 4.26 -15.36 1.16
C GLU A 35 4.31 -16.83 1.61
N HIS A 36 5.30 -17.59 1.12
CA HIS A 36 5.53 -18.95 1.56
C HIS A 36 5.91 -18.99 3.05
N VAL A 37 6.79 -18.09 3.50
CA VAL A 37 7.16 -17.98 4.93
C VAL A 37 5.94 -17.64 5.79
N LEU A 38 5.09 -16.70 5.35
CA LEU A 38 3.84 -16.37 6.06
C LEU A 38 2.93 -17.59 6.18
N TRP A 39 2.67 -18.28 5.08
CA TRP A 39 1.79 -19.45 5.06
C TRP A 39 2.28 -20.54 6.01
N LEU A 40 3.58 -20.87 5.94
CA LEU A 40 4.21 -21.85 6.81
C LEU A 40 4.11 -21.44 8.27
N PHE A 41 4.43 -20.17 8.58
CA PHE A 41 4.49 -19.68 9.94
C PHE A 41 3.10 -19.59 10.61
N GLU A 42 2.08 -19.19 9.86
CA GLU A 42 0.69 -19.22 10.35
C GLU A 42 0.22 -20.66 10.61
N GLY A 43 0.61 -21.61 9.75
CA GLY A 43 0.34 -23.04 9.97
C GLY A 43 1.00 -23.57 11.25
N ILE A 44 2.26 -23.24 11.48
CA ILE A 44 3.01 -23.60 12.69
C ILE A 44 2.36 -22.97 13.93
N LYS A 45 2.00 -21.68 13.89
CA LYS A 45 1.29 -20.98 14.97
C LYS A 45 -0.04 -21.64 15.31
N ALA A 46 -0.83 -22.02 14.30
CA ALA A 46 -2.13 -22.64 14.48
C ALA A 46 -2.02 -24.04 15.13
N ALA A 47 -1.11 -24.89 14.61
CA ALA A 47 -0.85 -26.21 15.16
C ALA A 47 -0.36 -26.13 16.62
N HIS A 48 0.54 -25.18 16.90
CA HIS A 48 1.06 -24.97 18.24
C HIS A 48 0.02 -24.40 19.21
N ALA A 49 -0.84 -23.47 18.77
CA ALA A 49 -1.91 -22.94 19.61
C ALA A 49 -2.87 -24.05 20.09
N ALA A 50 -3.16 -25.04 19.24
CA ALA A 50 -3.94 -26.21 19.61
C ALA A 50 -3.23 -27.07 20.68
N TRP A 51 -1.92 -27.32 20.52
CA TRP A 51 -1.12 -28.06 21.50
C TRP A 51 -1.05 -27.35 22.86
N LEU A 52 -0.78 -26.04 22.87
CA LEU A 52 -0.73 -25.24 24.11
C LEU A 52 -2.04 -25.30 24.88
N LYS A 53 -3.16 -25.17 24.16
CA LYS A 53 -4.50 -25.26 24.75
C LYS A 53 -4.74 -26.63 25.40
N GLY A 54 -4.30 -27.72 24.75
CA GLY A 54 -4.40 -29.08 25.28
C GLY A 54 -3.59 -29.30 26.58
N HIS A 55 -2.55 -28.50 26.81
CA HIS A 55 -1.66 -28.61 27.97
C HIS A 55 -1.86 -27.49 29.00
N ASN A 56 -2.90 -26.66 28.86
CA ASN A 56 -3.16 -25.49 29.71
C ASN A 56 -1.97 -24.50 29.79
N LEU A 57 -1.24 -24.37 28.68
CA LEU A 57 -0.11 -23.45 28.53
C LEU A 57 -0.53 -22.24 27.69
N SER A 58 0.22 -21.14 27.81
CA SER A 58 0.04 -19.96 26.96
C SER A 58 1.35 -19.52 26.34
N GLY A 59 1.30 -19.01 25.10
CA GLY A 59 2.48 -18.45 24.43
C GLY A 59 3.12 -17.29 25.22
N LYS A 60 2.33 -16.56 26.00
CA LYS A 60 2.83 -15.51 26.90
C LYS A 60 3.67 -16.08 28.05
N ALA A 61 3.27 -17.22 28.61
CA ALA A 61 4.05 -17.91 29.65
C ALA A 61 5.37 -18.44 29.08
N LEU A 62 5.36 -19.03 27.88
CA LEU A 62 6.58 -19.50 27.20
C LEU A 62 7.56 -18.37 26.90
N ARG A 63 7.09 -17.24 26.36
CA ARG A 63 7.94 -16.05 26.12
C ARG A 63 8.56 -15.53 27.41
N ARG A 64 7.78 -15.43 28.50
CA ARG A 64 8.30 -14.99 29.81
C ARG A 64 9.35 -15.94 30.39
N ALA A 65 9.25 -17.22 30.06
CA ALA A 65 10.19 -18.25 30.50
C ALA A 65 11.47 -18.32 29.66
N GLY A 66 11.57 -17.55 28.55
CA GLY A 66 12.76 -17.53 27.69
C GLY A 66 12.99 -18.88 27.01
N THR A 67 11.93 -19.54 26.57
CA THR A 67 12.04 -20.88 25.96
C THR A 67 12.71 -20.79 24.57
N PRO A 68 13.48 -21.81 24.14
CA PRO A 68 14.02 -21.87 22.77
C PRO A 68 12.94 -21.73 21.69
N PHE A 69 11.71 -22.13 22.04
CA PHE A 69 10.53 -21.98 21.21
C PHE A 69 10.18 -20.52 20.88
N SER A 70 10.28 -19.62 21.85
CA SER A 70 10.02 -18.19 21.62
C SER A 70 11.08 -17.54 20.73
N GLU A 71 12.35 -17.95 20.87
CA GLU A 71 13.45 -17.34 20.12
C GLU A 71 13.31 -17.56 18.60
N ALA A 72 13.00 -18.79 18.16
CA ALA A 72 12.84 -19.02 16.73
C ALA A 72 11.58 -18.35 16.14
N TYR A 73 10.53 -18.17 16.95
CA TYR A 73 9.34 -17.42 16.53
C TYR A 73 9.68 -15.94 16.36
N ASP A 74 10.40 -15.37 17.33
CA ASP A 74 10.83 -13.97 17.30
C ASP A 74 11.73 -13.70 16.09
N ASP A 75 12.58 -14.64 15.68
CA ASP A 75 13.42 -14.53 14.48
C ASP A 75 12.62 -14.54 13.17
N VAL A 76 11.58 -15.37 13.07
CA VAL A 76 10.67 -15.37 11.91
C VAL A 76 9.85 -14.09 11.87
N GLU A 77 9.32 -13.64 13.01
CA GLU A 77 8.57 -12.40 13.14
C GLU A 77 9.41 -11.18 12.77
N ARG A 78 10.66 -11.13 13.24
CA ARG A 78 11.63 -10.10 12.87
C ARG A 78 11.89 -10.08 11.37
N TRP A 79 12.20 -11.24 10.78
CA TRP A 79 12.43 -11.33 9.34
C TRP A 79 11.19 -10.91 8.53
N LEU A 80 9.99 -11.31 8.94
CA LEU A 80 8.74 -10.91 8.30
C LEU A 80 8.48 -9.40 8.38
N ALA A 81 8.90 -8.76 9.48
CA ALA A 81 8.79 -7.32 9.67
C ALA A 81 9.82 -6.57 8.80
N GLU A 82 11.06 -7.03 8.76
CA GLU A 82 12.15 -6.44 7.97
C GLU A 82 11.90 -6.57 6.46
N THR A 83 11.33 -7.70 6.02
CA THR A 83 11.01 -7.96 4.61
C THR A 83 9.60 -7.51 4.21
N ALA A 84 8.86 -6.86 5.11
CA ALA A 84 7.51 -6.39 4.79
C ALA A 84 7.55 -5.41 3.61
N PRO A 85 6.63 -5.53 2.63
CA PRO A 85 6.53 -4.55 1.57
C PRO A 85 6.25 -3.17 2.17
N PRO A 86 6.72 -2.08 1.55
CA PRO A 86 6.46 -0.73 2.03
C PRO A 86 4.95 -0.53 2.14
N LYS A 87 4.50 0.03 3.27
CA LYS A 87 3.08 0.32 3.47
C LYS A 87 2.58 1.19 2.30
N PRO A 88 1.43 0.87 1.69
CA PRO A 88 0.90 1.68 0.61
C PRO A 88 0.67 3.11 1.10
N LYS A 89 1.16 4.10 0.34
CA LYS A 89 0.92 5.51 0.66
C LYS A 89 -0.58 5.78 0.53
N ARG A 90 -1.17 6.43 1.54
CA ARG A 90 -2.56 6.89 1.44
C ARG A 90 -2.68 7.85 0.24
N PRO A 91 -3.73 7.73 -0.59
CA PRO A 91 -3.90 8.63 -1.72
C PRO A 91 -4.07 10.06 -1.22
N LYS A 92 -3.33 11.01 -1.81
CA LYS A 92 -3.51 12.43 -1.54
C LYS A 92 -4.91 12.83 -1.98
N ARG A 93 -5.68 13.43 -1.07
CA ARG A 93 -7.00 14.01 -1.36
C ARG A 93 -6.83 15.46 -1.76
N GLY A 94 -7.64 15.91 -2.71
CA GLY A 94 -7.65 17.28 -3.21
C GLY A 94 -8.65 17.39 -4.33
N PHE A 95 -8.28 18.11 -5.37
CA PHE A 95 -9.14 18.41 -6.51
C PHE A 95 -8.40 18.14 -7.80
N VAL A 96 -9.12 17.58 -8.77
CA VAL A 96 -8.70 17.59 -10.17
C VAL A 96 -9.38 18.76 -10.84
N TYR A 97 -8.63 19.57 -11.56
CA TYR A 97 -9.11 20.80 -12.20
C TYR A 97 -8.88 20.75 -13.71
N VAL A 98 -9.69 21.53 -14.42
CA VAL A 98 -9.46 21.89 -15.81
C VAL A 98 -9.28 23.41 -15.87
N ILE A 99 -8.12 23.87 -16.33
CA ILE A 99 -7.82 25.29 -16.55
C ILE A 99 -7.72 25.54 -18.04
N GLY A 100 -8.43 26.53 -18.55
CA GLY A 100 -8.29 27.03 -19.92
C GLY A 100 -7.63 28.40 -19.97
N MET A 101 -7.28 28.83 -21.17
CA MET A 101 -6.84 30.21 -21.44
C MET A 101 -8.01 31.02 -21.98
N VAL A 102 -8.15 32.27 -21.53
CA VAL A 102 -9.26 33.16 -21.94
C VAL A 102 -9.05 33.65 -23.36
N GLU A 103 -7.84 34.08 -23.69
CA GLU A 103 -7.50 34.66 -24.99
C GLU A 103 -7.28 33.59 -26.07
N ASP A 104 -7.00 32.34 -25.67
CA ASP A 104 -6.83 31.21 -26.57
C ASP A 104 -7.59 29.98 -26.06
N ALA A 105 -8.84 29.85 -26.49
CA ALA A 105 -9.72 28.76 -26.10
C ALA A 105 -9.40 27.41 -26.78
N THR A 106 -8.20 27.20 -27.33
CA THR A 106 -7.86 25.95 -28.05
C THR A 106 -7.26 24.85 -27.18
N ALA A 107 -6.79 25.18 -25.97
CA ALA A 107 -6.13 24.23 -25.08
C ALA A 107 -6.61 24.34 -23.63
N VAL A 108 -6.54 23.22 -22.92
CA VAL A 108 -6.78 23.14 -21.48
C VAL A 108 -5.68 22.37 -20.78
N LYS A 109 -5.47 22.69 -19.51
CA LYS A 109 -4.62 21.96 -18.59
C LYS A 109 -5.47 21.14 -17.63
N ILE A 110 -5.21 19.85 -17.55
CA ILE A 110 -5.84 18.94 -16.57
C ILE A 110 -4.82 18.62 -15.50
N GLY A 111 -5.07 19.00 -14.25
CA GLY A 111 -4.10 18.83 -13.17
C GLY A 111 -4.73 18.51 -11.81
N PHE A 112 -3.91 18.09 -10.86
CA PHE A 112 -4.31 17.91 -9.45
C PHE A 112 -3.72 18.99 -8.53
N ALA A 113 -4.52 19.46 -7.58
CA ALA A 113 -4.06 20.34 -6.50
C ALA A 113 -4.87 20.15 -5.21
N THR A 114 -4.28 20.48 -4.07
CA THR A 114 -5.02 20.61 -2.80
C THR A 114 -5.75 21.94 -2.69
N ASP A 115 -5.24 22.97 -3.38
CA ASP A 115 -5.82 24.29 -3.55
C ASP A 115 -5.72 24.69 -5.03
N VAL A 116 -6.86 24.80 -5.71
CA VAL A 116 -6.91 25.05 -7.15
C VAL A 116 -6.63 26.52 -7.48
N ASP A 117 -7.04 27.45 -6.62
CA ASP A 117 -6.89 28.88 -6.86
C ASP A 117 -5.44 29.33 -6.66
N ASP A 118 -4.78 28.83 -5.63
CA ASP A 118 -3.34 29.03 -5.43
C ASP A 118 -2.54 28.42 -6.59
N ARG A 119 -2.92 27.21 -7.03
CA ARG A 119 -2.28 26.56 -8.18
C ARG A 119 -2.47 27.35 -9.47
N ARG A 120 -3.68 27.84 -9.76
CA ARG A 120 -3.97 28.70 -10.92
C ARG A 120 -3.13 29.98 -10.87
N SER A 121 -3.06 30.63 -9.71
CA SER A 121 -2.29 31.88 -9.51
C SER A 121 -0.80 31.64 -9.71
N THR A 122 -0.26 30.54 -9.20
CA THR A 122 1.13 30.13 -9.45
C THR A 122 1.38 29.90 -10.95
N LEU A 123 0.51 29.16 -11.63
CA LEU A 123 0.65 28.89 -13.07
C LEU A 123 0.58 30.18 -13.90
N GLN A 124 -0.27 31.13 -13.50
CA GLN A 124 -0.43 32.42 -14.18
C GLN A 124 0.89 33.18 -14.28
N THR A 125 1.77 33.09 -13.28
CA THR A 125 3.09 33.79 -13.29
C THR A 125 3.99 33.37 -14.45
N SER A 126 3.73 32.19 -15.03
CA SER A 126 4.49 31.62 -16.14
C SER A 126 3.71 31.62 -17.47
N SER A 127 2.53 32.24 -17.50
CA SER A 127 1.64 32.30 -18.67
C SER A 127 1.32 33.74 -19.03
N HIS A 128 1.53 34.12 -20.29
CA HIS A 128 1.09 35.43 -20.79
C HIS A 128 -0.43 35.49 -21.05
N HIS A 129 -1.09 34.33 -21.19
CA HIS A 129 -2.55 34.25 -21.30
C HIS A 129 -3.20 34.16 -19.92
N THR A 130 -4.37 34.77 -19.77
CA THR A 130 -5.19 34.70 -18.57
C THR A 130 -5.73 33.29 -18.39
N LEU A 131 -5.44 32.68 -17.25
CA LEU A 131 -5.86 31.34 -16.90
C LEU A 131 -7.16 31.36 -16.10
N LYS A 132 -8.15 30.61 -16.58
CA LYS A 132 -9.46 30.45 -15.95
C LYS A 132 -9.71 28.99 -15.58
N VAL A 133 -10.19 28.76 -14.36
CA VAL A 133 -10.68 27.44 -13.95
C VAL A 133 -12.03 27.21 -14.61
N LEU A 134 -12.12 26.14 -15.41
CA LEU A 134 -13.32 25.75 -16.15
C LEU A 134 -14.11 24.65 -15.43
N ALA A 135 -13.42 23.79 -14.67
CA ALA A 135 -14.03 22.71 -13.92
C ALA A 135 -13.16 22.32 -12.72
N VAL A 136 -13.80 21.89 -11.64
CA VAL A 136 -13.15 21.36 -10.43
C VAL A 136 -13.95 20.19 -9.91
N ILE A 137 -13.29 19.06 -9.66
CA ILE A 137 -13.89 17.89 -9.02
C ILE A 137 -13.04 17.43 -7.85
N LYS A 138 -13.68 16.96 -6.77
CA LYS A 138 -12.97 16.29 -5.67
C LYS A 138 -12.31 15.02 -6.19
N GLY A 139 -11.04 14.81 -5.87
CA GLY A 139 -10.32 13.67 -6.39
C GLY A 139 -8.96 13.41 -5.77
N THR A 140 -8.19 12.59 -6.49
CA THR A 140 -6.83 12.18 -6.13
C THR A 140 -5.96 12.22 -7.39
N PRO A 141 -4.62 12.16 -7.27
CA PRO A 141 -3.73 12.05 -8.43
C PRO A 141 -4.03 10.84 -9.34
N ALA A 142 -4.70 9.81 -8.82
CA ALA A 142 -5.12 8.68 -9.63
C ALA A 142 -6.22 9.07 -10.64
N ILE A 143 -7.16 9.94 -10.24
CA ILE A 143 -8.24 10.43 -11.10
C ILE A 143 -7.68 11.36 -12.19
N GLU A 144 -6.73 12.22 -11.85
CA GLU A 144 -5.98 13.02 -12.84
C GLU A 144 -5.34 12.12 -13.90
N LYS A 145 -4.62 11.08 -13.47
CA LYS A 145 -3.98 10.12 -14.37
C LYS A 145 -5.00 9.36 -15.23
N GLU A 146 -6.16 9.06 -14.69
CA GLU A 146 -7.26 8.44 -15.44
C GLU A 146 -7.80 9.38 -16.51
N LEU A 147 -8.01 10.67 -16.20
CA LEU A 147 -8.42 11.67 -17.17
C LEU A 147 -7.36 11.92 -18.24
N HIS A 148 -6.08 11.93 -17.87
CA HIS A 148 -4.98 12.01 -18.86
C HIS A 148 -4.99 10.81 -19.82
N ARG A 149 -5.32 9.61 -19.33
CA ARG A 149 -5.50 8.42 -20.18
C ARG A 149 -6.75 8.52 -21.04
N LYS A 150 -7.87 8.96 -20.45
CA LYS A 150 -9.15 9.16 -21.15
C LYS A 150 -9.02 10.12 -22.33
N PHE A 151 -8.25 11.20 -22.17
CA PHE A 151 -8.02 12.22 -23.19
C PHE A 151 -6.65 12.12 -23.86
N ALA A 152 -6.03 10.93 -23.86
CA ALA A 152 -4.68 10.74 -24.40
C ALA A 152 -4.57 11.12 -25.89
N THR A 153 -5.64 10.97 -26.66
CA THR A 153 -5.71 11.38 -28.08
C THR A 153 -5.65 12.89 -28.28
N ASP A 154 -6.02 13.66 -27.26
CA ASP A 154 -6.02 15.13 -27.28
C ASP A 154 -4.76 15.72 -26.64
N HIS A 155 -3.83 14.88 -26.18
CA HIS A 155 -2.62 15.30 -25.49
C HIS A 155 -1.70 16.13 -26.41
N ILE A 156 -1.26 17.29 -25.92
CA ILE A 156 -0.33 18.17 -26.63
C ILE A 156 1.07 18.00 -26.03
N ARG A 157 1.24 18.39 -24.76
CA ARG A 157 2.53 18.31 -24.04
C ARG A 157 2.31 18.46 -22.54
N GLY A 158 3.03 17.66 -21.75
CA GLY A 158 2.95 17.73 -20.30
C GLY A 158 1.53 17.43 -19.81
N GLU A 159 0.85 18.41 -19.23
CA GLU A 159 -0.53 18.29 -18.75
C GLU A 159 -1.52 19.09 -19.62
N TRP A 160 -1.10 19.51 -20.82
CA TRP A 160 -1.91 20.28 -21.76
C TRP A 160 -2.54 19.39 -22.82
N PHE A 161 -3.82 19.65 -23.09
CA PHE A 161 -4.68 18.91 -24.00
C PHE A 161 -5.41 19.89 -24.94
N ARG A 162 -5.70 19.46 -26.16
CA ARG A 162 -6.54 20.19 -27.11
C ARG A 162 -7.95 20.24 -26.55
N ARG A 163 -8.59 21.41 -26.53
CA ARG A 163 -9.95 21.60 -26.04
C ARG A 163 -10.96 21.07 -27.06
N THR A 164 -11.14 19.75 -27.10
CA THR A 164 -12.06 19.06 -28.01
C THR A 164 -13.48 19.02 -27.44
N GLN A 165 -14.44 18.60 -28.28
CA GLN A 165 -15.83 18.41 -27.85
C GLN A 165 -15.96 17.40 -26.69
N ALA A 166 -15.09 16.37 -26.64
CA ALA A 166 -15.09 15.39 -25.56
C ALA A 166 -14.69 16.03 -24.21
N ILE A 167 -13.71 16.92 -24.22
CA ILE A 167 -13.30 17.68 -23.04
C ILE A 167 -14.34 18.72 -22.66
N GLU A 168 -14.94 19.41 -23.63
CA GLU A 168 -16.03 20.36 -23.35
C GLU A 168 -17.26 19.66 -22.74
N ALA A 169 -17.61 18.47 -23.24
CA ALA A 169 -18.68 17.67 -22.65
C ALA A 169 -18.36 17.29 -21.20
N PHE A 170 -17.11 16.89 -20.93
CA PHE A 170 -16.66 16.63 -19.56
C PHE A 170 -16.73 17.87 -18.68
N ILE A 171 -16.28 19.03 -19.17
CA ILE A 171 -16.38 20.31 -18.45
C ILE A 171 -17.84 20.64 -18.17
N ALA A 172 -18.76 20.46 -19.13
CA ALA A 172 -20.18 20.74 -18.92
C ALA A 172 -20.83 19.78 -17.92
N GLU A 173 -20.41 18.50 -17.91
CA GLU A 173 -20.91 17.48 -16.97
C GLU A 173 -20.52 17.79 -15.52
N VAL A 174 -19.29 18.27 -15.30
CA VAL A 174 -18.73 18.44 -13.94
C VAL A 174 -18.58 19.91 -13.50
N GLY A 175 -18.74 20.85 -14.43
CA GLY A 175 -18.44 22.27 -14.29
C GLY A 175 -19.54 23.11 -13.64
N ASN A 176 -20.42 22.48 -12.87
CA ASN A 176 -21.23 23.20 -11.89
C ASN A 176 -20.44 23.27 -10.57
N PRO A 177 -19.87 24.43 -10.21
CA PRO A 177 -19.12 24.57 -8.97
C PRO A 177 -20.05 24.45 -7.75
N LEU A 178 -19.46 24.03 -6.64
CA LEU A 178 -19.99 24.24 -5.29
C LEU A 178 -20.21 25.73 -5.00
#